data_AF-A0A314L499-F1
#
_entry.id   AF-A0A314L499-F1
#
_cell.length_a   1.000
_cell.length_b   1.000
_cell.length_c   1.000
_cell.angle_alpha   90.00
_cell.angle_beta   90.00
_cell.angle_gamma   90.00
#
_symmetry.space_group_name_H-M   'P 1'
#
loop_
_entity.id
_entity.type
_entity.pdbx_description
1 polymer ?
#
loop_
_entity_poly.entity_id
_entity_poly.type
_entity_poly.pdbx_seq_one_letter_code
_entity_poly.pdbx_strand_id
1 'polypeptide(L)'
;MVLLHCCRTATSFHSLKTFSKTFSKTLTFRLAPYYPRPLLPLVVRPLSASAVQTAGAAVTSATDDSKVVKPQWKAAIDFKWIRDNKEAVAANIENRKSCANLELVLELYDKLLNVQKEVERLRAERNVVANKMKGKLEPSEREKLIEEGKNLKEALVTLEEDLLKLTDELQQEAQSVPNMTHPDVPLGGEDSSTVRKMVGKPAEFSFAVKDHVQLGKELDLFDFDAAAEVSGSKFYYLKNEAVILEMALVNWAVSEAMKRGFTPLTTPEIVRSSVVEKCGFQPRGTNTQVCLSLLLLF
;
A
#
# COMPACT_ATOMS: atom_id res chain seq x y z
N MET A 1 32.30 -37.19 17.90
CA MET A 1 33.32 -37.58 18.90
C MET A 1 33.54 -36.42 19.85
N VAL A 2 32.65 -36.25 20.83
CA VAL A 2 32.88 -35.72 22.19
C VAL A 2 31.68 -36.22 23.00
N LEU A 3 31.95 -37.08 23.98
CA LEU A 3 31.01 -37.58 24.98
C LEU A 3 30.85 -36.54 26.10
N LEU A 4 29.65 -36.44 26.68
CA LEU A 4 29.51 -36.24 28.13
C LEU A 4 28.14 -36.72 28.62
N HIS A 5 28.21 -37.76 29.46
CA HIS A 5 27.16 -38.30 30.32
C HIS A 5 26.90 -37.34 31.49
N CYS A 6 25.63 -37.21 31.93
CA CYS A 6 25.34 -37.07 33.36
C CYS A 6 23.92 -37.50 33.73
N CYS A 7 23.89 -38.48 34.65
CA CYS A 7 22.91 -38.80 35.69
C CYS A 7 21.47 -39.31 35.42
N ARG A 8 21.25 -40.48 36.03
CA ARG A 8 20.06 -41.32 36.21
C ARG A 8 19.19 -40.91 37.42
N THR A 9 18.05 -41.60 37.51
CA THR A 9 17.13 -41.87 38.65
C THR A 9 15.91 -40.93 38.72
N ALA A 10 14.66 -41.38 38.87
CA ALA A 10 14.13 -42.62 39.42
C ALA A 10 12.77 -43.05 38.80
N THR A 11 12.55 -44.36 38.93
CA THR A 11 11.34 -45.19 38.86
C THR A 11 10.01 -44.58 39.32
N SER A 12 8.89 -44.87 38.64
CA SER A 12 7.90 -45.85 39.14
C SER A 12 6.84 -46.23 38.09
N PHE A 13 6.52 -47.51 38.07
CA PHE A 13 5.44 -48.18 37.34
C PHE A 13 4.18 -48.20 38.21
N HIS A 14 3.01 -47.88 37.65
CA HIS A 14 1.70 -48.42 38.06
C HIS A 14 0.72 -48.22 36.88
N SER A 15 0.46 -49.27 36.11
CA SER A 15 -0.59 -50.29 36.29
C SER A 15 -1.98 -49.81 35.84
N LEU A 16 -2.49 -50.54 34.84
CA LEU A 16 -3.77 -50.38 34.17
C LEU A 16 -4.95 -50.43 35.13
N LYS A 17 -5.97 -49.60 34.88
CA LYS A 17 -7.38 -50.02 34.99
C LYS A 17 -8.18 -49.52 33.80
N THR A 18 -8.56 -50.49 33.00
CA THR A 18 -9.63 -50.51 32.02
C THR A 18 -10.94 -49.95 32.58
N PHE A 19 -11.57 -49.02 31.85
CA PHE A 19 -12.99 -48.72 32.04
C PHE A 19 -13.68 -48.69 30.67
N SER A 20 -14.25 -49.84 30.35
CA SER A 20 -15.22 -50.03 29.27
C SER A 20 -16.49 -49.25 29.61
N LYS A 21 -16.90 -48.34 28.72
CA LYS A 21 -18.28 -47.87 28.62
C LYS A 21 -18.69 -47.79 27.16
N THR A 22 -19.29 -48.89 26.71
CA THR A 22 -20.24 -48.93 25.59
C THR A 22 -21.35 -47.91 25.81
N PHE A 23 -21.46 -46.92 24.91
CA PHE A 23 -22.64 -46.06 24.83
C PHE A 23 -23.33 -46.29 23.48
N SER A 24 -24.52 -46.85 23.59
CA SER A 24 -25.37 -47.25 22.46
C SER A 24 -25.96 -46.04 21.77
N LYS A 25 -26.04 -46.12 20.43
CA LYS A 25 -26.66 -45.15 19.52
C LYS A 25 -28.18 -45.17 19.69
N THR A 26 -28.82 -44.02 19.88
CA THR A 26 -30.13 -43.71 19.25
C THR A 26 -30.34 -42.20 19.23
N LEU A 27 -30.06 -41.54 18.09
CA LEU A 27 -30.42 -40.13 17.85
C LEU A 27 -31.61 -40.12 16.90
N THR A 28 -32.80 -39.85 17.44
CA THR A 28 -34.05 -39.72 16.70
C THR A 28 -34.06 -38.38 15.98
N PHE A 29 -33.98 -38.41 14.64
CA PHE A 29 -34.19 -37.26 13.76
C PHE A 29 -35.66 -36.80 13.87
N ARG A 30 -35.91 -35.60 14.41
CA ARG A 30 -37.19 -34.89 14.23
C ARG A 30 -37.08 -34.00 12.99
N LEU A 31 -37.81 -34.37 11.95
CA LEU A 31 -38.05 -33.56 10.75
C LEU A 31 -38.91 -32.35 11.13
N ALA A 32 -38.42 -31.14 10.88
CA ALA A 32 -39.23 -29.92 10.94
C ALA A 32 -40.08 -29.79 9.65
N PRO A 33 -41.32 -29.30 9.73
CA PRO A 33 -42.20 -29.20 8.57
C PRO A 33 -41.76 -28.08 7.61
N TYR A 34 -41.80 -28.42 6.33
CA TYR A 34 -41.56 -27.56 5.17
C TYR A 34 -42.71 -26.55 5.03
N TYR A 35 -42.42 -25.24 5.04
CA TYR A 35 -43.37 -24.21 4.61
C TYR A 35 -43.01 -23.75 3.18
N PRO A 36 -43.94 -23.78 2.21
CA PRO A 36 -43.65 -23.31 0.86
C PRO A 36 -43.65 -21.76 0.84
N ARG A 37 -42.55 -21.16 0.37
CA ARG A 37 -42.53 -19.73 0.01
C ARG A 37 -43.13 -19.52 -1.38
N PRO A 38 -43.91 -18.46 -1.62
CA PRO A 38 -44.47 -18.17 -2.94
C PRO A 38 -43.38 -17.67 -3.90
N LEU A 39 -43.44 -18.14 -5.14
CA LEU A 39 -42.62 -17.72 -6.28
C LEU A 39 -42.99 -16.28 -6.69
N LEU A 40 -42.03 -15.36 -6.66
CA LEU A 40 -42.14 -14.04 -7.28
C LEU A 40 -41.66 -14.12 -8.75
N PRO A 41 -42.30 -13.41 -9.69
CA PRO A 41 -41.99 -13.52 -11.11
C PRO A 41 -40.66 -12.85 -11.46
N LEU A 42 -39.90 -13.51 -12.33
CA LEU A 42 -38.65 -13.03 -12.91
C LEU A 42 -38.95 -11.86 -13.87
N VAL A 43 -38.60 -10.63 -13.46
CA VAL A 43 -38.62 -9.48 -14.37
C VAL A 43 -37.30 -9.45 -15.13
N VAL A 44 -37.32 -9.93 -16.38
CA VAL A 44 -36.21 -9.80 -17.32
C VAL A 44 -36.22 -8.37 -17.87
N ARG A 45 -35.22 -7.56 -17.51
CA ARG A 45 -34.96 -6.26 -18.13
C ARG A 45 -33.88 -6.44 -19.20
N PRO A 46 -34.13 -6.07 -20.48
CA PRO A 46 -33.12 -6.14 -21.51
C PRO A 46 -32.05 -5.04 -21.30
N LEU A 47 -30.78 -5.43 -21.32
CA LEU A 47 -29.64 -4.52 -21.40
C LEU A 47 -29.55 -3.96 -22.82
N SER A 48 -29.94 -2.70 -22.97
CA SER A 48 -29.69 -1.90 -24.18
C SER A 48 -28.20 -1.55 -24.25
N ALA A 49 -27.50 -2.09 -25.24
CA ALA A 49 -26.14 -1.72 -25.60
C ALA A 49 -26.14 -0.42 -26.42
N SER A 50 -25.40 0.60 -25.99
CA SER A 50 -25.04 1.73 -26.84
C SER A 50 -23.61 1.55 -27.36
N ALA A 51 -23.48 1.74 -28.67
CA ALA A 51 -22.32 1.50 -29.50
C ALA A 51 -21.08 2.31 -29.09
N VAL A 52 -19.93 1.62 -29.09
CA VAL A 52 -18.60 2.23 -29.09
C VAL A 52 -18.32 2.78 -30.48
N GLN A 53 -18.11 4.09 -30.58
CA GLN A 53 -17.50 4.71 -31.75
C GLN A 53 -15.98 4.61 -31.62
N THR A 54 -15.38 3.97 -32.61
CA THR A 54 -13.95 3.94 -32.90
C THR A 54 -13.46 5.33 -33.31
N ALA A 55 -12.57 5.93 -32.52
CA ALA A 55 -11.77 7.07 -32.94
C ALA A 55 -10.29 6.66 -32.94
N GLY A 56 -9.65 6.87 -34.09
CA GLY A 56 -8.38 6.28 -34.47
C GLY A 56 -7.17 6.72 -33.66
N ALA A 57 -6.18 5.82 -33.65
CA ALA A 57 -4.83 6.05 -33.19
C ALA A 57 -4.14 7.11 -34.07
N ALA A 58 -3.69 8.20 -33.45
CA ALA A 58 -2.66 9.07 -33.99
C ALA A 58 -1.48 9.03 -33.02
N VAL A 59 -0.39 8.45 -33.51
CA VAL A 59 0.93 8.49 -32.88
C VAL A 59 1.44 9.91 -32.98
N THR A 60 1.63 10.57 -31.84
CA THR A 60 2.48 11.77 -31.75
C THR A 60 3.62 11.52 -30.77
N SER A 61 4.80 11.73 -31.34
CA SER A 61 6.13 11.57 -30.80
C SER A 61 6.39 12.36 -29.52
N ALA A 62 7.26 11.76 -28.70
CA ALA A 62 7.97 12.31 -27.55
C ALA A 62 8.21 13.83 -27.60
N THR A 63 7.73 14.52 -26.56
CA THR A 63 8.20 15.85 -26.18
C THR A 63 8.21 16.00 -24.65
N ASP A 64 9.41 16.19 -24.10
CA ASP A 64 9.74 16.99 -22.91
C ASP A 64 8.99 16.69 -21.58
N ASP A 65 9.48 15.69 -20.84
CA ASP A 65 9.00 15.27 -19.50
C ASP A 65 9.60 16.13 -18.36
N SER A 66 9.51 17.45 -18.46
CA SER A 66 9.84 18.38 -17.36
C SER A 66 8.61 19.15 -16.86
N LYS A 67 7.41 18.59 -17.05
CA LYS A 67 6.21 19.12 -16.38
C LYS A 67 6.23 18.66 -14.94
N VAL A 68 6.36 19.61 -14.02
CA VAL A 68 6.06 19.44 -12.59
C VAL A 68 4.63 18.89 -12.48
N VAL A 69 4.51 17.56 -12.39
CA VAL A 69 3.22 16.88 -12.29
C VAL A 69 2.65 17.24 -10.93
N LYS A 70 1.59 18.02 -10.88
CA LYS A 70 0.94 18.35 -9.59
C LYS A 70 0.64 17.05 -8.85
N PRO A 71 1.08 16.90 -7.59
CA PRO A 71 0.84 15.67 -6.85
C PRO A 71 -0.67 15.47 -6.70
N GLN A 72 -1.17 14.30 -7.12
CA GLN A 72 -2.61 13.99 -7.05
C GLN A 72 -3.13 13.93 -5.61
N TRP A 73 -2.24 13.84 -4.63
CA TRP A 73 -2.55 13.81 -3.21
C TRP A 73 -1.39 14.36 -2.38
N LYS A 74 -1.68 14.81 -1.16
CA LYS A 74 -0.69 15.30 -0.20
C LYS A 74 -0.62 14.34 0.99
N ALA A 75 0.59 13.93 1.36
CA ALA A 75 0.81 13.05 2.49
C ALA A 75 0.95 13.88 3.77
N ALA A 76 0.42 13.36 4.88
CA ALA A 76 0.61 13.97 6.18
C ALA A 76 2.03 13.64 6.70
N ILE A 77 3.01 14.43 6.29
CA ILE A 77 4.43 14.30 6.68
C ILE A 77 4.74 15.36 7.74
N ASP A 78 5.39 14.93 8.82
CA ASP A 78 5.90 15.85 9.85
C ASP A 78 7.28 16.39 9.42
N PHE A 79 7.26 17.45 8.61
CA PHE A 79 8.49 18.13 8.15
C PHE A 79 9.33 18.70 9.30
N LYS A 80 8.66 19.13 10.37
CA LYS A 80 9.34 19.67 11.55
C LYS A 80 10.14 18.56 12.23
N TRP A 81 9.55 17.39 12.41
CA TRP A 81 10.23 16.24 13.00
C TRP A 81 11.45 15.81 12.16
N ILE A 82 11.33 15.81 10.83
CA ILE A 82 12.45 15.50 9.92
C ILE A 82 13.61 16.48 10.12
N ARG A 83 13.31 17.79 10.19
CA ARG A 83 14.32 18.82 10.46
C ARG A 83 14.97 18.66 11.83
N ASP A 84 14.17 18.42 12.86
CA ASP A 84 14.65 18.31 14.24
C ASP A 84 15.45 17.01 14.48
N ASN A 85 15.30 15.98 13.63
CA ASN A 85 15.97 14.66 13.74
C ASN A 85 16.80 14.30 12.50
N LYS A 86 17.38 15.30 11.82
CA LYS A 86 18.06 15.12 10.53
C LYS A 86 19.13 14.03 10.53
N GLU A 87 19.91 13.89 11.61
CA GLU A 87 20.99 12.90 11.70
C GLU A 87 20.44 11.47 11.71
N ALA A 88 19.34 11.24 12.44
CA ALA A 88 18.70 9.93 12.51
C ALA A 88 18.06 9.55 11.17
N VAL A 89 17.44 10.53 10.49
CA VAL A 89 16.84 10.33 9.16
C VAL A 89 17.93 10.05 8.12
N ALA A 90 19.03 10.79 8.14
CA ALA A 90 20.17 10.59 7.23
C ALA A 90 20.76 9.18 7.37
N ALA A 91 21.02 8.74 8.61
CA ALA A 91 21.51 7.38 8.88
C ALA A 91 20.51 6.31 8.41
N ASN A 92 19.20 6.54 8.59
CA ASN A 92 18.17 5.62 8.12
C ASN A 92 18.12 5.51 6.58
N ILE A 93 18.28 6.64 5.87
CA ILE A 93 18.34 6.68 4.40
C ILE A 93 19.52 5.86 3.90
N GLU A 94 20.70 6.04 4.51
CA GLU A 94 21.92 5.31 4.17
C GLU A 94 21.78 3.80 4.45
N ASN A 95 21.30 3.44 5.66
CA ASN A 95 21.08 2.06 6.04
C ASN A 95 20.11 1.32 5.11
N ARG A 96 19.09 2.03 4.61
CA ARG A 96 18.10 1.49 3.65
C ARG A 96 18.56 1.56 2.19
N LYS A 97 19.74 2.16 1.91
CA LYS A 97 20.25 2.43 0.57
C LYS A 97 19.22 3.16 -0.31
N SER A 98 18.50 4.11 0.28
CA SER A 98 17.50 4.91 -0.43
C SER A 98 18.16 6.04 -1.22
N CYS A 99 17.55 6.43 -2.34
CA CYS A 99 17.97 7.56 -3.16
C CYS A 99 17.37 8.91 -2.71
N ALA A 100 16.69 8.93 -1.55
CA ALA A 100 16.06 10.14 -1.02
C ALA A 100 17.07 11.26 -0.74
N ASN A 101 16.77 12.47 -1.22
CA ASN A 101 17.61 13.65 -0.98
C ASN A 101 17.13 14.43 0.25
N LEU A 102 17.69 14.11 1.42
CA LEU A 102 17.32 14.78 2.66
C LEU A 102 17.66 16.28 2.66
N GLU A 103 18.80 16.66 2.09
CA GLU A 103 19.24 18.06 2.09
C GLU A 103 18.25 18.94 1.31
N LEU A 104 17.82 18.49 0.14
CA LEU A 104 16.83 19.19 -0.66
C LEU A 104 15.50 19.36 0.10
N VAL A 105 15.05 18.34 0.84
CA VAL A 105 13.83 18.44 1.67
C VAL A 105 13.99 19.52 2.74
N LEU A 106 15.14 19.61 3.40
CA LEU A 106 15.41 20.63 4.42
C LEU A 106 15.46 22.04 3.81
N GLU A 107 16.15 22.20 2.69
CA GLU A 107 16.22 23.47 1.96
C GLU A 107 14.83 23.96 1.52
N LEU A 108 14.01 23.07 0.95
CA LEU A 108 12.65 23.38 0.52
C LEU A 108 11.77 23.75 1.71
N TYR A 109 11.93 23.06 2.84
CA TYR A 109 11.19 23.37 4.06
C TYR A 109 11.58 24.74 4.64
N ASP A 110 12.86 25.09 4.66
CA ASP A 110 13.31 26.41 5.13
C ASP A 110 12.84 27.54 4.22
N LYS A 111 12.89 27.34 2.88
CA LYS A 111 12.30 28.27 1.91
C LYS A 111 10.79 28.45 2.17
N LEU A 112 10.08 27.36 2.46
CA LEU A 112 8.63 27.39 2.71
C LEU A 112 8.31 28.19 3.97
N LEU A 113 9.06 27.99 5.04
CA LEU A 113 8.91 28.78 6.27
C LEU A 113 9.18 30.28 6.03
N ASN A 114 10.16 30.62 5.20
CA ASN A 114 10.46 32.02 4.88
C ASN A 114 9.37 32.69 4.04
N VAL A 115 8.90 32.03 2.97
CA VAL A 115 7.80 32.54 2.15
C VAL A 115 6.51 32.65 2.98
N GLN A 116 6.24 31.68 3.85
CA GLN A 116 5.07 31.71 4.72
C GLN A 116 5.11 32.90 5.70
N LYS A 117 6.27 33.19 6.30
CA LYS A 117 6.44 34.39 7.14
C LYS A 117 6.18 35.68 6.36
N GLU A 118 6.66 35.75 5.13
CA GLU A 118 6.48 36.93 4.28
C GLU A 118 5.02 37.14 3.86
N VAL A 119 4.31 36.06 3.52
CA VAL A 119 2.86 36.09 3.25
C VAL A 119 2.10 36.61 4.48
N GLU A 120 2.42 36.14 5.68
CA GLU A 120 1.78 36.62 6.90
C GLU A 120 2.12 38.10 7.20
N ARG A 121 3.36 38.53 6.93
CA ARG A 121 3.76 39.95 7.04
C ARG A 121 2.92 40.83 6.11
N LEU A 122 2.82 40.47 4.83
CA LEU A 122 2.04 41.23 3.85
C LEU A 122 0.53 41.21 4.15
N ARG A 123 0.00 40.11 4.67
CA ARG A 123 -1.39 40.03 5.16
C ARG A 123 -1.63 41.00 6.30
N ALA A 124 -0.69 41.08 7.25
CA ALA A 124 -0.76 42.03 8.34
C ALA A 124 -0.70 43.49 7.84
N GLU A 125 0.21 43.80 6.91
CA GLU A 125 0.34 45.13 6.31
C GLU A 125 -0.92 45.56 5.54
N ARG A 126 -1.47 44.66 4.72
CA ARG A 126 -2.74 44.88 4.03
C ARG A 126 -3.87 45.17 5.01
N ASN A 127 -3.94 44.45 6.14
CA ASN A 127 -4.96 44.68 7.16
C ASN A 127 -4.76 46.04 7.86
N VAL A 128 -3.50 46.47 8.08
CA VAL A 128 -3.18 47.81 8.61
C VAL A 128 -3.62 48.89 7.63
N VAL A 129 -3.31 48.76 6.34
CA VAL A 129 -3.74 49.69 5.28
C VAL A 129 -5.27 49.75 5.21
N ALA A 130 -5.95 48.60 5.20
CA ALA A 130 -7.40 48.52 5.20
C ALA A 130 -8.04 49.19 6.43
N ASN A 131 -7.40 49.12 7.60
CA ASN A 131 -7.88 49.80 8.80
C ASN A 131 -7.64 51.32 8.74
N LYS A 132 -6.52 51.79 8.18
CA LYS A 132 -6.27 53.22 7.94
C LYS A 132 -7.34 53.83 7.01
N MET A 133 -7.82 53.08 6.02
CA MET A 133 -8.86 53.54 5.07
C MET A 133 -10.25 53.76 5.66
N LYS A 134 -10.54 53.28 6.89
CA LYS A 134 -11.86 53.45 7.54
C LYS A 134 -12.09 54.84 8.14
N GLY A 135 -11.05 55.67 8.26
CA GLY A 135 -11.14 57.04 8.79
C GLY A 135 -11.57 58.09 7.77
N LYS A 136 -11.84 59.32 8.25
CA LYS A 136 -11.90 60.51 7.39
C LYS A 136 -10.48 60.85 6.96
N LEU A 137 -10.22 60.78 5.66
CA LEU A 137 -8.91 60.99 5.04
C LEU A 137 -9.05 62.02 3.92
N GLU A 138 -8.00 62.80 3.72
CA GLU A 138 -7.90 63.68 2.55
C GLU A 138 -7.90 62.85 1.25
N PRO A 139 -8.46 63.36 0.14
CA PRO A 139 -8.54 62.63 -1.12
C PRO A 139 -7.19 62.09 -1.62
N SER A 140 -6.10 62.86 -1.46
CA SER A 140 -4.76 62.44 -1.91
C SER A 140 -4.14 61.33 -1.05
N GLU A 141 -4.46 61.28 0.26
CA GLU A 141 -4.00 60.20 1.14
C GLU A 141 -4.77 58.91 0.90
N ARG A 142 -6.07 59.03 0.57
CA ARG A 142 -6.90 57.90 0.17
C ARG A 142 -6.38 57.25 -1.11
N GLU A 143 -6.00 58.02 -2.12
CA GLU A 143 -5.43 57.49 -3.37
C GLU A 143 -4.12 56.74 -3.14
N LYS A 144 -3.22 57.25 -2.29
CA LYS A 144 -1.96 56.57 -1.92
C LYS A 144 -2.22 55.21 -1.25
N LEU A 145 -3.17 55.14 -0.32
CA LEU A 145 -3.53 53.89 0.36
C LEU A 145 -4.19 52.88 -0.58
N ILE A 146 -4.93 53.34 -1.60
CA ILE A 146 -5.49 52.47 -2.64
C ILE A 146 -4.37 51.84 -3.47
N GLU A 147 -3.39 52.64 -3.89
CA GLU A 147 -2.25 52.14 -4.67
C GLU A 147 -1.38 51.19 -3.86
N GLU A 148 -1.11 51.51 -2.59
CA GLU A 148 -0.40 50.61 -1.66
C GLU A 148 -1.15 49.30 -1.46
N GLY A 149 -2.48 49.35 -1.25
CA GLY A 149 -3.32 48.17 -1.12
C GLY A 149 -3.35 47.30 -2.39
N LYS A 150 -3.29 47.93 -3.58
CA LYS A 150 -3.21 47.23 -4.86
C LYS A 150 -1.85 46.53 -5.02
N ASN A 151 -0.75 47.21 -4.75
CA ASN A 151 0.59 46.64 -4.80
C ASN A 151 0.75 45.47 -3.81
N LEU A 152 0.23 45.62 -2.59
CA LEU A 152 0.20 44.53 -1.60
C LEU A 152 -0.62 43.33 -2.06
N LYS A 153 -1.75 43.57 -2.74
CA LYS A 153 -2.58 42.50 -3.31
C LYS A 153 -1.84 41.76 -4.42
N GLU A 154 -1.19 42.48 -5.33
CA GLU A 154 -0.41 41.88 -6.42
C GLU A 154 0.77 41.06 -5.88
N ALA A 155 1.52 41.60 -4.91
CA ALA A 155 2.61 40.88 -4.24
C ALA A 155 2.13 39.61 -3.51
N LEU A 156 0.97 39.69 -2.83
CA LEU A 156 0.37 38.53 -2.16
C LEU A 156 -0.01 37.42 -3.14
N VAL A 157 -0.59 37.75 -4.30
CA VAL A 157 -0.96 36.74 -5.31
C VAL A 157 0.27 35.98 -5.78
N THR A 158 1.35 36.68 -6.10
CA THR A 158 2.62 36.07 -6.53
C THR A 158 3.19 35.14 -5.46
N LEU A 159 3.27 35.60 -4.21
CA LEU A 159 3.83 34.79 -3.12
C LEU A 159 2.94 33.60 -2.74
N GLU A 160 1.61 33.72 -2.86
CA GLU A 160 0.70 32.59 -2.65
C GLU A 160 0.86 31.51 -3.73
N GLU A 161 1.11 31.90 -4.99
CA GLU A 161 1.44 30.94 -6.05
C GLU A 161 2.77 30.24 -5.79
N ASP A 162 3.80 30.98 -5.37
CA ASP A 162 5.11 30.40 -5.06
C ASP A 162 5.05 29.49 -3.82
N LEU A 163 4.26 29.86 -2.80
CA LEU A 163 4.00 29.00 -1.65
C LEU A 163 3.36 27.67 -2.07
N LEU A 164 2.41 27.70 -3.00
CA LEU A 164 1.78 26.48 -3.53
C LEU A 164 2.77 25.59 -4.28
N LYS A 165 3.58 26.16 -5.19
CA LYS A 165 4.61 25.42 -5.92
C LYS A 165 5.60 24.77 -4.97
N LEU A 166 6.12 25.55 -4.03
CA LEU A 166 7.10 25.09 -3.07
C LEU A 166 6.55 24.01 -2.12
N THR A 167 5.26 24.13 -1.75
CA THR A 167 4.58 23.08 -0.98
C THR A 167 4.49 21.77 -1.78
N ASP A 168 4.17 21.85 -3.07
CA ASP A 168 4.04 20.67 -3.93
C ASP A 168 5.41 20.01 -4.20
N GLU A 169 6.47 20.81 -4.43
CA GLU A 169 7.84 20.32 -4.56
C GLU A 169 8.35 19.66 -3.27
N LEU A 170 8.17 20.32 -2.12
CA LEU A 170 8.52 19.76 -0.82
C LEU A 170 7.79 18.43 -0.57
N GLN A 171 6.51 18.36 -0.94
CA GLN A 171 5.69 17.17 -0.79
C GLN A 171 6.22 16.00 -1.62
N GLN A 172 6.66 16.25 -2.86
CA GLN A 172 7.19 15.22 -3.76
C GLN A 172 8.53 14.66 -3.25
N GLU A 173 9.45 15.54 -2.88
CA GLU A 173 10.76 15.14 -2.38
C GLU A 173 10.65 14.41 -1.03
N ALA A 174 9.83 14.93 -0.12
CA ALA A 174 9.64 14.31 1.19
C ALA A 174 8.92 12.96 1.12
N GLN A 175 8.08 12.70 0.11
CA GLN A 175 7.46 11.39 -0.10
C GLN A 175 8.48 10.30 -0.46
N SER A 176 9.65 10.69 -0.99
CA SER A 176 10.74 9.75 -1.30
C SER A 176 11.52 9.33 -0.05
N VAL A 177 11.37 10.06 1.06
CA VAL A 177 12.05 9.75 2.33
C VAL A 177 11.41 8.49 2.94
N PRO A 178 12.19 7.42 3.19
CA PRO A 178 11.66 6.19 3.74
C PRO A 178 11.24 6.34 5.22
N ASN A 179 10.25 5.56 5.64
CA ASN A 179 9.92 5.41 7.06
C ASN A 179 11.14 5.00 7.89
N MET A 180 11.14 5.44 9.16
CA MET A 180 12.14 5.05 10.14
C MET A 180 12.15 3.54 10.37
N THR A 181 13.35 2.97 10.39
CA THR A 181 13.55 1.55 10.62
C THR A 181 13.52 1.26 12.12
N HIS A 182 12.87 0.16 12.52
CA HIS A 182 12.87 -0.28 13.91
C HIS A 182 14.32 -0.66 14.34
N PRO A 183 14.76 -0.31 15.56
CA PRO A 183 16.15 -0.52 16.00
C PRO A 183 16.61 -1.98 15.95
N ASP A 184 15.70 -2.94 16.14
CA ASP A 184 16.01 -4.38 16.11
C ASP A 184 16.17 -4.96 14.69
N VAL A 185 16.04 -4.16 13.63
CA VAL A 185 16.15 -4.64 12.25
C VAL A 185 17.64 -4.83 11.92
N PRO A 186 18.05 -6.02 11.43
CA PRO A 186 19.43 -6.24 11.03
C PRO A 186 19.80 -5.32 9.86
N LEU A 187 20.97 -4.69 9.97
CA LEU A 187 21.51 -3.84 8.91
C LEU A 187 22.15 -4.71 7.82
N GLY A 188 21.84 -4.40 6.57
CA GLY A 188 22.45 -5.06 5.41
C GLY A 188 21.43 -5.45 4.34
N GLY A 189 21.87 -6.34 3.44
CA GLY A 189 21.02 -6.90 2.39
C GLY A 189 20.25 -8.14 2.86
N GLU A 190 19.72 -8.89 1.90
CA GLU A 190 19.01 -10.15 2.17
C GLU A 190 19.88 -11.14 2.98
N ASP A 191 21.18 -11.21 2.68
CA ASP A 191 22.15 -12.07 3.37
C ASP A 191 22.31 -11.75 4.87
N SER A 192 21.91 -10.57 5.31
CA SER A 192 21.96 -10.14 6.71
C SER A 192 20.70 -10.50 7.49
N SER A 193 19.73 -11.17 6.85
CA SER A 193 18.49 -11.62 7.50
C SER A 193 18.77 -12.63 8.61
N THR A 194 18.16 -12.40 9.77
CA THR A 194 18.34 -13.28 10.94
C THR A 194 17.19 -14.29 11.05
N VAL A 195 17.52 -15.58 11.16
CA VAL A 195 16.54 -16.64 11.38
C VAL A 195 15.98 -16.54 12.81
N ARG A 196 14.73 -16.10 12.95
CA ARG A 196 14.07 -15.99 14.27
C ARG A 196 13.63 -17.32 14.84
N LYS A 197 13.07 -18.21 14.00
CA LYS A 197 12.52 -19.51 14.43
C LYS A 197 12.42 -20.45 13.23
N MET A 198 12.84 -21.70 13.40
CA MET A 198 12.52 -22.78 12.47
C MET A 198 11.47 -23.70 13.10
N VAL A 199 10.45 -24.07 12.31
CA VAL A 199 9.38 -24.98 12.72
C VAL A 199 9.40 -26.20 11.82
N GLY A 200 9.43 -27.39 12.41
CA GLY A 200 9.60 -28.65 11.67
C GLY A 200 11.05 -28.91 11.30
N LYS A 201 11.25 -29.85 10.37
CA LYS A 201 12.55 -30.20 9.79
C LYS A 201 12.38 -30.39 8.28
N PRO A 202 13.38 -30.03 7.46
CA PRO A 202 13.35 -30.35 6.02
C PRO A 202 13.12 -31.85 5.80
N ALA A 203 12.29 -32.19 4.82
CA ALA A 203 12.01 -33.57 4.48
C ALA A 203 13.23 -34.23 3.84
N GLU A 204 13.51 -35.47 4.23
CA GLU A 204 14.53 -36.31 3.61
C GLU A 204 13.86 -37.24 2.60
N PHE A 205 14.35 -37.23 1.37
CA PHE A 205 13.82 -38.06 0.29
C PHE A 205 14.86 -39.11 -0.13
N SER A 206 14.43 -40.34 -0.34
CA SER A 206 15.28 -41.44 -0.83
C SER A 206 15.41 -41.47 -2.36
N PHE A 207 14.88 -40.46 -3.04
CA PHE A 207 14.85 -40.34 -4.51
C PHE A 207 15.30 -38.94 -4.92
N ALA A 208 15.66 -38.78 -6.21
CA ALA A 208 16.01 -37.48 -6.77
C ALA A 208 14.79 -36.55 -6.75
N VAL A 209 14.87 -35.48 -5.96
CA VAL A 209 13.79 -34.50 -5.79
C VAL A 209 13.64 -33.69 -7.07
N LYS A 210 12.45 -33.70 -7.64
CA LYS A 210 12.07 -32.86 -8.78
C LYS A 210 11.62 -31.50 -8.28
N ASP A 211 11.88 -30.46 -9.06
CA ASP A 211 11.33 -29.14 -8.77
C ASP A 211 9.82 -29.08 -9.05
N HIS A 212 9.15 -28.04 -8.56
CA HIS A 212 7.72 -27.88 -8.71
C HIS A 212 7.28 -27.70 -10.18
N VAL A 213 8.12 -27.17 -11.06
CA VAL A 213 7.81 -26.95 -12.48
C VAL A 213 7.84 -28.28 -13.22
N GLN A 214 8.87 -29.11 -12.97
CA GLN A 214 9.00 -30.46 -13.51
C GLN A 214 7.83 -31.34 -13.08
N LEU A 215 7.51 -31.35 -11.78
CA LEU A 215 6.36 -32.09 -11.25
C LEU A 215 5.05 -31.62 -11.88
N GLY A 216 4.86 -30.30 -11.97
CA GLY A 216 3.67 -29.72 -12.57
C GLY A 216 3.50 -30.08 -14.05
N LYS A 217 4.58 -30.16 -14.82
CA LYS A 217 4.54 -30.59 -16.23
C LYS A 217 4.25 -32.09 -16.38
N GLU A 218 4.92 -32.93 -15.60
CA GLU A 218 4.73 -34.39 -15.68
C GLU A 218 3.31 -34.84 -15.29
N LEU A 219 2.69 -34.11 -14.37
CA LEU A 219 1.33 -34.35 -13.90
C LEU A 219 0.26 -33.57 -14.68
N ASP A 220 0.65 -32.85 -15.75
CA ASP A 220 -0.25 -32.01 -16.55
C ASP A 220 -1.05 -30.98 -15.72
N LEU A 221 -0.39 -30.38 -14.72
CA LEU A 221 -0.98 -29.41 -13.79
C LEU A 221 -0.75 -27.95 -14.18
N PHE A 222 0.31 -27.67 -14.94
CA PHE A 222 0.66 -26.32 -15.39
C PHE A 222 0.83 -26.27 -16.91
N ASP A 223 0.24 -25.26 -17.55
CA ASP A 223 0.47 -24.95 -18.96
C ASP A 223 1.09 -23.55 -19.08
N PHE A 224 2.40 -23.53 -19.31
CA PHE A 224 3.18 -22.30 -19.49
C PHE A 224 3.19 -21.83 -20.94
N ASP A 225 3.07 -22.74 -21.90
CA ASP A 225 3.18 -22.42 -23.32
C ASP A 225 1.94 -21.67 -23.78
N ALA A 226 0.75 -22.17 -23.42
CA ALA A 226 -0.51 -21.48 -23.68
C ALA A 226 -0.59 -20.12 -22.95
N ALA A 227 -0.07 -20.05 -21.71
CA ALA A 227 -0.08 -18.80 -20.95
C ALA A 227 0.88 -17.76 -21.53
N ALA A 228 2.05 -18.20 -22.02
CA ALA A 228 3.00 -17.33 -22.70
C ALA A 228 2.45 -16.77 -24.02
N GLU A 229 1.70 -17.58 -24.77
CA GLU A 229 1.03 -17.12 -25.99
C GLU A 229 -0.04 -16.05 -25.72
N VAL A 230 -0.82 -16.22 -24.65
CA VAL A 230 -1.97 -15.33 -24.37
C VAL A 230 -1.58 -14.08 -23.58
N SER A 231 -0.74 -14.21 -22.56
CA SER A 231 -0.45 -13.15 -21.57
C SER A 231 1.02 -12.73 -21.53
N GLY A 232 1.89 -13.43 -22.27
CA GLY A 232 3.33 -13.18 -22.30
C GLY A 232 4.09 -13.94 -21.20
N SER A 233 5.37 -13.62 -21.06
CA SER A 233 6.26 -14.34 -20.13
C SER A 233 5.80 -14.25 -18.67
N LYS A 234 6.08 -15.29 -17.87
CA LYS A 234 5.82 -15.41 -16.42
C LYS A 234 4.36 -15.67 -16.02
N PHE A 235 3.45 -15.85 -16.97
CA PHE A 235 2.10 -16.34 -16.72
C PHE A 235 2.03 -17.87 -16.84
N TYR A 236 1.01 -18.48 -16.23
CA TYR A 236 0.75 -19.91 -16.29
C TYR A 236 -0.75 -20.17 -16.19
N TYR A 237 -1.22 -21.26 -16.80
CA TYR A 237 -2.54 -21.82 -16.50
C TYR A 237 -2.40 -22.95 -15.47
N LEU A 238 -3.33 -23.00 -14.52
CA LEU A 238 -3.51 -24.16 -13.64
C LEU A 238 -4.52 -25.13 -14.26
N LYS A 239 -4.24 -26.42 -14.15
CA LYS A 239 -5.03 -27.52 -14.69
C LYS A 239 -5.32 -28.59 -13.63
N ASN A 240 -6.38 -29.36 -13.87
CA ASN A 240 -6.73 -30.57 -13.13
C ASN A 240 -6.71 -30.38 -11.61
N GLU A 241 -6.02 -31.24 -10.87
CA GLU A 241 -5.95 -31.22 -9.41
C GLU A 241 -5.31 -29.95 -8.86
N ALA A 242 -4.49 -29.22 -9.64
CA ALA A 242 -3.88 -27.98 -9.17
C ALA A 242 -4.90 -26.85 -9.00
N VAL A 243 -5.94 -26.80 -9.85
CA VAL A 243 -7.05 -25.85 -9.69
C VAL A 243 -7.80 -26.12 -8.39
N ILE A 244 -8.09 -27.40 -8.12
CA ILE A 244 -8.78 -27.81 -6.89
C ILE A 244 -7.92 -27.52 -5.66
N LEU A 245 -6.60 -27.74 -5.75
CA LEU A 245 -5.65 -27.44 -4.68
C LEU A 245 -5.59 -25.93 -4.38
N GLU A 246 -5.53 -25.08 -5.40
CA GLU A 246 -5.55 -23.62 -5.23
C GLU A 246 -6.83 -23.18 -4.50
N MET A 247 -8.00 -23.62 -4.97
CA MET A 247 -9.28 -23.32 -4.34
C MET A 247 -9.33 -23.80 -2.88
N ALA A 248 -8.81 -25.01 -2.60
CA ALA A 248 -8.78 -25.56 -1.25
C ALA A 248 -7.87 -24.75 -0.32
N LEU A 249 -6.69 -24.31 -0.79
CA LEU A 249 -5.76 -23.50 -0.02
C LEU A 249 -6.35 -22.12 0.31
N VAL A 250 -6.95 -21.45 -0.68
CA VAL A 250 -7.61 -20.15 -0.48
C VAL A 250 -8.74 -20.28 0.55
N ASN A 251 -9.63 -21.26 0.38
CA ASN A 251 -10.75 -21.48 1.30
C ASN A 251 -10.29 -21.81 2.72
N TRP A 252 -9.25 -22.64 2.85
CA TRP A 252 -8.68 -22.98 4.16
C TRP A 252 -8.07 -21.76 4.85
N ALA A 253 -7.29 -20.95 4.11
CA ALA A 253 -6.65 -19.75 4.65
C ALA A 253 -7.68 -18.71 5.13
N VAL A 254 -8.72 -18.45 4.32
CA VAL A 254 -9.82 -17.54 4.70
C VAL A 254 -10.56 -18.07 5.93
N SER A 255 -10.89 -19.36 5.95
CA SER A 255 -11.59 -19.97 7.08
C SER A 255 -10.78 -19.89 8.38
N GLU A 256 -9.46 -20.10 8.30
CA GLU A 256 -8.58 -20.04 9.47
C GLU A 256 -8.40 -18.60 9.98
N ALA A 257 -8.33 -17.61 9.09
CA ALA A 257 -8.33 -16.21 9.46
C ALA A 257 -9.66 -15.81 10.13
N MET A 258 -10.81 -16.21 9.57
CA MET A 258 -12.12 -15.91 10.16
C MET A 258 -12.27 -16.45 11.58
N LYS A 259 -11.75 -17.65 11.87
CA LYS A 259 -11.75 -18.20 13.25
C LYS A 259 -10.97 -17.34 14.24
N ARG A 260 -10.01 -16.55 13.76
CA ARG A 260 -9.21 -15.62 14.57
C ARG A 260 -9.85 -14.23 14.69
N GLY A 261 -11.05 -14.04 14.14
CA GLY A 261 -11.82 -12.81 14.24
C GLY A 261 -11.64 -11.84 13.07
N PHE A 262 -10.92 -12.24 12.01
CA PHE A 262 -10.78 -11.40 10.81
C PHE A 262 -12.08 -11.34 10.02
N THR A 263 -12.39 -10.17 9.47
CA THR A 263 -13.57 -9.97 8.61
C THR A 263 -13.18 -10.12 7.14
N PRO A 264 -13.76 -11.08 6.39
CA PRO A 264 -13.42 -11.26 4.98
C PRO A 264 -14.00 -10.12 4.13
N LEU A 265 -13.17 -9.57 3.24
CA LEU A 265 -13.55 -8.52 2.30
C LEU A 265 -13.03 -8.85 0.89
N THR A 266 -13.86 -8.59 -0.12
CA THR A 266 -13.43 -8.58 -1.54
C THR A 266 -13.29 -7.15 -1.99
N THR A 267 -12.15 -6.80 -2.60
CA THR A 267 -11.84 -5.43 -3.04
C THR A 267 -11.75 -5.32 -4.56
N PRO A 268 -11.92 -4.11 -5.15
CA PRO A 268 -11.65 -3.88 -6.56
C PRO A 268 -10.17 -4.14 -6.90
N GLU A 269 -9.90 -4.80 -8.02
CA GLU A 269 -8.53 -5.12 -8.48
C GLU A 269 -7.89 -3.96 -9.26
N ILE A 270 -8.71 -3.14 -9.93
CA ILE A 270 -8.28 -1.95 -10.66
C ILE A 270 -8.47 -0.73 -9.74
N VAL A 271 -7.37 -0.09 -9.39
CA VAL A 271 -7.33 1.05 -8.47
C VAL A 271 -6.70 2.27 -9.12
N ARG A 272 -7.01 3.46 -8.58
CA ARG A 272 -6.39 4.72 -9.02
C ARG A 272 -4.94 4.78 -8.56
N SER A 273 -4.06 5.37 -9.35
CA SER A 273 -2.62 5.50 -9.02
C SER A 273 -2.39 6.20 -7.68
N SER A 274 -3.20 7.22 -7.36
CA SER A 274 -3.14 7.91 -6.06
C SER A 274 -3.42 7.02 -4.85
N VAL A 275 -4.13 5.89 -4.99
CA VAL A 275 -4.33 4.92 -3.90
C VAL A 275 -3.08 4.06 -3.73
N VAL A 276 -2.44 3.69 -4.84
CA VAL A 276 -1.23 2.86 -4.89
C VAL A 276 -0.05 3.62 -4.26
N GLU A 277 0.12 4.88 -4.63
CA GLU A 277 1.12 5.77 -4.08
C GLU A 277 0.95 5.97 -2.57
N LYS A 278 -0.29 6.08 -2.08
CA LYS A 278 -0.60 6.18 -0.64
C LYS A 278 -0.18 4.96 0.16
N CYS A 279 -0.13 3.79 -0.47
CA CYS A 279 0.37 2.56 0.16
C CYS A 279 1.90 2.49 0.16
N GLY A 280 2.60 3.51 -0.34
CA GLY A 280 4.06 3.50 -0.49
C GLY A 280 4.55 2.64 -1.64
N PHE A 281 3.65 2.22 -2.55
CA PHE A 281 4.03 1.48 -3.75
C PHE A 281 4.34 2.47 -4.87
N GLN A 282 5.59 2.45 -5.33
CA GLN A 282 6.03 3.28 -6.44
C GLN A 282 6.23 2.37 -7.67
N PRO A 283 5.32 2.42 -8.65
CA PRO A 283 5.43 1.57 -9.83
C PRO A 283 6.76 1.88 -10.55
N ARG A 284 7.51 0.83 -10.87
CA ARG A 284 8.84 0.93 -11.51
C ARG A 284 8.78 1.39 -12.99
N GLY A 285 7.66 1.94 -13.45
CA GLY A 285 7.45 2.41 -14.82
C GLY A 285 6.25 3.35 -14.94
N THR A 286 6.15 4.05 -16.08
CA THR A 286 5.18 5.15 -16.36
C THR A 286 3.72 4.70 -16.50
N ASN A 287 3.42 3.41 -16.28
CA ASN A 287 2.08 2.88 -16.50
C ASN A 287 1.14 3.27 -15.35
N THR A 288 0.05 3.94 -15.72
CA THR A 288 -0.96 4.47 -14.78
C THR A 288 -1.81 3.36 -14.13
N GLN A 289 -1.82 2.16 -14.73
CA GLN A 289 -2.59 1.02 -14.25
C GLN A 289 -1.69 0.08 -13.46
N VAL A 290 -1.93 0.00 -12.16
CA VAL A 290 -1.31 -1.00 -11.28
C VAL A 290 -2.43 -1.93 -10.84
N CYS A 291 -2.34 -3.20 -11.22
CA CYS A 291 -3.28 -4.23 -10.78
C CYS A 291 -2.81 -4.73 -9.41
N LEU A 292 -3.63 -4.55 -8.37
CA LEU A 292 -3.38 -5.12 -7.05
C LEU A 292 -4.45 -6.17 -6.77
N SER A 293 -4.10 -7.44 -6.95
CA SER A 293 -4.88 -8.54 -6.38
C SER A 293 -4.51 -8.67 -4.90
N LEU A 294 -5.27 -7.99 -4.04
CA LEU A 294 -5.16 -8.16 -2.59
C LEU A 294 -6.46 -8.74 -2.03
N LEU A 295 -6.36 -9.90 -1.38
CA LEU A 295 -7.34 -10.28 -0.38
C LEU A 295 -6.92 -9.62 0.94
N LEU A 296 -7.60 -8.54 1.32
CA LEU A 296 -7.35 -7.87 2.59
C LEU A 296 -8.17 -8.56 3.69
N LEU A 297 -7.46 -9.01 4.74
CA LEU A 297 -8.06 -9.46 5.99
C LEU A 297 -7.88 -8.33 7.01
N PHE A 298 -8.98 -7.77 7.49
CA PHE A 298 -9.03 -6.76 8.56
C PHE A 298 -9.43 -7.39 9.89
#